data_AF-A0A6J1B9Y4-F1
#
_entry.id   AF-A0A6J1B9Y4-F1
#
_cell.length_a   1.000
_cell.length_b   1.000
_cell.length_c   1.000
_cell.angle_alpha   90.00
_cell.angle_beta   90.00
_cell.angle_gamma   90.00
#
_symmetry.space_group_name_H-M   'P 1'
#
loop_
_entity.id
_entity.type
_entity.pdbx_description
1 polymer ?
#
loop_
_entity_poly.entity_id
_entity_poly.type
_entity_poly.pdbx_seq_one_letter_code
_entity_poly.pdbx_strand_id
1 'polypeptide(L)'
;MESTESSYMSSPEAARKRSPPPPPKSPTSETGEKHTYIRFLVSNAAAGSVIGKGGSTITEFQSKSGARIQLSRNHEFFPGTSDRIIMISGTIDEVLKAMELILAKLLNELNIEENDDVEPRTKVRLIVPNSSCGSIIGKGGATIKSFIEDSQAGIKISPQDNNFYGLNDRLVTLTGTLDEQMRAIDLILSKLSEDPHYLQAMHAPFSYAATYNSMSYPPNGAGGKFQNHKEDRSNSVTIGVADGHIGLVLGRGGRNIMEISQLSGARIKISDRGDFMSGTTDRKVTITGSQRAIRQAESMIMQKVAYATDRVMD
;
A
#
# COMPACT_ATOMS: atom_id res chain seq x y z
N MET A 1 -74.84 -47.63 -5.42
CA MET A 1 -73.93 -48.73 -5.78
C MET A 1 -72.58 -48.07 -5.94
N GLU A 2 -71.79 -48.04 -4.86
CA GLU A 2 -70.73 -49.03 -4.59
C GLU A 2 -69.62 -48.97 -5.64
N SER A 3 -68.31 -48.96 -5.38
CA SER A 3 -67.49 -48.97 -4.17
C SER A 3 -66.02 -48.80 -4.62
N THR A 4 -65.18 -48.26 -3.72
CA THR A 4 -63.75 -48.62 -3.45
C THR A 4 -62.72 -48.56 -4.60
N GLU A 5 -61.81 -47.59 -4.58
CA GLU A 5 -60.45 -47.63 -3.95
C GLU A 5 -59.38 -48.39 -4.74
N SER A 6 -58.32 -47.67 -5.14
CA SER A 6 -56.96 -48.20 -5.03
C SER A 6 -55.96 -47.07 -4.81
N SER A 7 -55.35 -47.13 -3.64
CA SER A 7 -54.21 -46.38 -3.11
C SER A 7 -52.99 -46.30 -4.03
N TYR A 8 -52.29 -45.17 -4.06
CA TYR A 8 -50.82 -45.14 -4.02
C TYR A 8 -50.31 -43.90 -3.28
N MET A 9 -49.35 -44.16 -2.39
CA MET A 9 -48.86 -43.28 -1.32
C MET A 9 -48.01 -42.10 -1.79
N SER A 10 -48.00 -41.08 -0.94
CA SER A 10 -47.23 -39.84 -0.96
C SER A 10 -45.70 -40.03 -0.93
N SER A 11 -44.99 -39.16 -1.67
CA SER A 11 -43.59 -38.79 -1.40
C SER A 11 -43.56 -37.38 -0.77
N PRO A 12 -42.82 -37.14 0.33
CA PRO A 12 -42.80 -35.84 0.98
C PRO A 12 -41.84 -34.87 0.29
N GLU A 13 -42.36 -33.69 -0.04
CA GLU A 13 -41.62 -32.56 -0.60
C GLU A 13 -40.70 -31.97 0.49
N ALA A 14 -39.39 -32.02 0.26
CA ALA A 14 -38.39 -31.55 1.20
C ALA A 14 -38.51 -30.02 1.40
N ALA A 15 -38.89 -29.63 2.63
CA ALA A 15 -38.97 -28.24 3.06
C ALA A 15 -37.61 -27.52 2.91
N ARG A 16 -37.56 -26.51 2.02
CA ARG A 16 -36.45 -25.57 1.93
C ARG A 16 -36.39 -24.74 3.23
N LYS A 17 -35.43 -25.07 4.10
CA LYS A 17 -35.08 -24.28 5.30
C LYS A 17 -34.69 -22.86 4.87
N ARG A 18 -35.54 -21.88 5.15
CA ARG A 18 -35.20 -20.46 5.06
C ARG A 18 -34.24 -20.14 6.21
N SER A 19 -33.08 -19.58 5.88
CA SER A 19 -32.11 -19.08 6.86
C SER A 19 -32.72 -17.92 7.68
N PRO A 20 -32.44 -17.83 8.99
CA PRO A 20 -32.94 -16.73 9.81
C PRO A 20 -32.32 -15.38 9.40
N PRO A 21 -33.03 -14.26 9.62
CA PRO A 21 -32.50 -12.93 9.34
C PRO A 21 -31.30 -12.62 10.25
N PRO A 22 -30.35 -11.79 9.79
CA PRO A 22 -29.21 -11.40 10.61
C PRO A 22 -29.66 -10.63 11.87
N PRO A 23 -28.93 -10.76 12.99
CA PRO A 23 -29.28 -10.07 14.22
C PRO A 23 -29.25 -8.54 14.04
N PRO A 24 -30.09 -7.79 14.77
CA PRO A 24 -30.13 -6.34 14.69
C PRO A 24 -28.78 -5.76 15.10
N LYS A 25 -28.25 -4.84 14.27
CA LYS A 25 -27.06 -4.05 14.62
C LYS A 25 -27.36 -3.27 15.89
N SER A 26 -26.53 -3.44 16.91
CA SER A 26 -26.59 -2.67 18.15
C SER A 26 -26.57 -1.17 17.87
N PRO A 27 -27.38 -0.36 18.56
CA PRO A 27 -27.39 1.09 18.39
C PRO A 27 -26.12 1.65 19.04
N THR A 28 -25.11 1.98 18.23
CA THR A 28 -23.95 2.75 18.70
C THR A 28 -24.33 4.22 18.75
N SER A 29 -24.23 4.77 19.95
CA SER A 29 -24.46 6.16 20.34
C SER A 29 -23.82 7.18 19.40
N GLU A 30 -24.65 8.06 18.85
CA GLU A 30 -24.25 9.28 18.14
C GLU A 30 -23.71 10.32 19.12
N THR A 31 -22.47 10.15 19.57
CA THR A 31 -21.57 11.25 19.91
C THR A 31 -20.47 11.21 18.86
N GLY A 32 -20.64 11.98 17.78
CA GLY A 32 -19.81 11.88 16.58
C GLY A 32 -18.38 12.39 16.79
N GLU A 33 -17.57 11.62 17.51
CA GLU A 33 -16.13 11.84 17.59
C GLU A 33 -15.51 11.63 16.21
N LYS A 34 -14.72 12.60 15.75
CA LYS A 34 -14.10 12.54 14.43
C LYS A 34 -12.96 11.52 14.45
N HIS A 35 -13.13 10.44 13.71
CA HIS A 35 -12.04 9.49 13.46
C HIS A 35 -11.05 10.07 12.45
N THR A 36 -9.78 9.78 12.66
CA THR A 36 -8.66 10.13 11.79
C THR A 36 -7.66 8.97 11.73
N TYR A 37 -6.58 9.17 10.97
CA TYR A 37 -5.49 8.22 10.84
C TYR A 37 -4.16 8.94 10.69
N ILE A 38 -3.09 8.20 10.89
CA ILE A 38 -1.74 8.59 10.52
C ILE A 38 -1.02 7.40 9.89
N ARG A 39 -0.17 7.68 8.90
CA ARG A 39 0.73 6.70 8.28
C ARG A 39 2.17 7.14 8.46
N PHE A 40 3.07 6.22 8.77
CA PHE A 40 4.50 6.51 8.86
C PHE A 40 5.36 5.31 8.51
N LEU A 41 6.61 5.61 8.14
CA LEU A 41 7.61 4.62 7.76
C LEU A 41 8.29 4.02 8.99
N VAL A 42 8.54 2.73 8.91
CA VAL A 42 9.29 1.97 9.90
C VAL A 42 10.25 1.03 9.18
N SER A 43 11.49 0.89 9.68
CA SER A 43 12.42 -0.07 9.11
C SER A 43 11.91 -1.51 9.30
N ASN A 44 12.38 -2.46 8.49
CA ASN A 44 11.92 -3.84 8.61
C ASN A 44 12.24 -4.46 9.99
N ALA A 45 13.37 -4.11 10.59
CA ALA A 45 13.75 -4.56 11.93
C ALA A 45 12.80 -3.98 13.01
N ALA A 46 12.59 -2.66 12.98
CA ALA A 46 11.69 -1.95 13.88
C ALA A 46 10.21 -2.41 13.72
N ALA A 47 9.80 -2.79 12.51
CA ALA A 47 8.47 -3.38 12.30
C ALA A 47 8.31 -4.70 13.07
N GLY A 48 9.37 -5.52 13.12
CA GLY A 48 9.37 -6.78 13.86
C GLY A 48 9.17 -6.58 15.36
N SER A 49 9.78 -5.55 15.95
CA SER A 49 9.63 -5.26 17.37
C SER A 49 8.28 -4.65 17.74
N VAL A 50 7.73 -3.80 16.87
CA VAL A 50 6.37 -3.27 17.06
C VAL A 50 5.33 -4.39 16.99
N ILE A 51 5.51 -5.38 16.11
CA ILE A 51 4.63 -6.57 16.07
C ILE A 51 4.79 -7.39 17.37
N GLY A 52 6.03 -7.67 17.77
CA GLY A 52 6.34 -8.53 18.92
C GLY A 52 6.14 -10.02 18.62
N LYS A 53 6.61 -10.88 19.52
CA LYS A 53 6.49 -12.33 19.37
C LYS A 53 5.01 -12.74 19.34
N GLY A 54 4.58 -13.36 18.25
CA GLY A 54 3.17 -13.75 18.05
C GLY A 54 2.19 -12.57 17.97
N GLY A 55 2.67 -11.34 17.70
CA GLY A 55 1.80 -10.15 17.66
C GLY A 55 1.45 -9.57 19.03
N SER A 56 2.15 -9.97 20.10
CA SER A 56 1.83 -9.55 21.47
C SER A 56 1.91 -8.03 21.66
N THR A 57 2.98 -7.40 21.17
CA THR A 57 3.25 -5.96 21.39
C THR A 57 2.24 -5.09 20.65
N ILE A 58 1.97 -5.37 19.38
CA ILE A 58 0.98 -4.59 18.61
C ILE A 58 -0.44 -4.78 19.16
N THR A 59 -0.75 -5.96 19.72
CA THR A 59 -2.04 -6.22 20.39
C THR A 59 -2.15 -5.40 21.67
N GLU A 60 -1.08 -5.35 22.47
CA GLU A 60 -1.03 -4.53 23.69
C GLU A 60 -1.17 -3.03 23.35
N PHE A 61 -0.49 -2.54 22.31
CA PHE A 61 -0.58 -1.13 21.92
C PHE A 61 -1.99 -0.76 21.46
N GLN A 62 -2.65 -1.61 20.67
CA GLN A 62 -4.05 -1.40 20.30
C GLN A 62 -4.97 -1.41 21.53
N SER A 63 -4.76 -2.34 22.47
CA SER A 63 -5.55 -2.42 23.69
C SER A 63 -5.37 -1.19 24.60
N LYS A 64 -4.16 -0.66 24.72
CA LYS A 64 -3.85 0.50 25.59
C LYS A 64 -4.29 1.83 24.99
N SER A 65 -4.23 1.94 23.66
CA SER A 65 -4.53 3.19 22.95
C SER A 65 -5.98 3.29 22.49
N GLY A 66 -6.71 2.19 22.35
CA GLY A 66 -8.02 2.17 21.68
C GLY A 66 -7.94 2.23 20.16
N ALA A 67 -6.80 2.65 19.60
CA ALA A 67 -6.59 2.75 18.17
C ALA A 67 -6.45 1.39 17.49
N ARG A 68 -6.80 1.35 16.22
CA ARG A 68 -6.47 0.24 15.31
C ARG A 68 -5.11 0.50 14.68
N ILE A 69 -4.19 -0.46 14.80
CA ILE A 69 -2.84 -0.40 14.25
C ILE A 69 -2.68 -1.48 13.18
N GLN A 70 -2.33 -1.07 11.97
CA GLN A 70 -2.08 -1.96 10.84
C GLN A 70 -0.67 -1.74 10.31
N LEU A 71 -0.04 -2.81 9.83
CA LEU A 71 1.32 -2.76 9.31
C LEU A 71 1.35 -3.45 7.94
N SER A 72 2.02 -2.85 6.95
CA SER A 72 2.14 -3.41 5.59
C SER A 72 2.76 -4.80 5.63
N ARG A 73 2.51 -5.69 4.66
CA ARG A 73 3.05 -7.07 4.69
C ARG A 73 4.58 -7.08 4.61
N ASN A 74 5.17 -8.24 4.85
CA ASN A 74 6.60 -8.40 4.62
C ASN A 74 6.92 -8.19 3.13
N HIS A 75 8.01 -7.47 2.83
CA HIS A 75 8.39 -7.02 1.49
C HIS A 75 7.40 -6.04 0.82
N GLU A 76 6.42 -5.52 1.56
CA GLU A 76 5.53 -4.46 1.10
C GLU A 76 6.05 -3.11 1.61
N PHE A 77 6.94 -2.52 0.82
CA PHE A 77 7.66 -1.30 1.18
C PHE A 77 7.05 -0.05 0.57
N PHE A 78 7.29 1.09 1.21
CA PHE A 78 6.99 2.39 0.60
C PHE A 78 7.91 2.63 -0.61
N PRO A 79 7.37 3.10 -1.75
CA PRO A 79 8.16 3.27 -2.98
C PRO A 79 9.45 4.08 -2.77
N GLY A 80 10.55 3.59 -3.33
CA GLY A 80 11.87 4.21 -3.19
C GLY A 80 12.55 4.00 -1.84
N THR A 81 11.99 3.14 -0.97
CA THR A 81 12.59 2.78 0.32
C THR A 81 12.55 1.26 0.55
N SER A 82 13.24 0.82 1.60
CA SER A 82 13.13 -0.52 2.18
C SER A 82 12.27 -0.54 3.45
N ASP A 83 11.47 0.50 3.66
CA ASP A 83 10.71 0.70 4.89
C ASP A 83 9.27 0.23 4.71
N ARG A 84 8.75 -0.42 5.75
CA ARG A 84 7.34 -0.82 5.86
C ARG A 84 6.52 0.37 6.34
N ILE A 85 5.21 0.23 6.22
CA ILE A 85 4.25 1.28 6.54
C ILE A 85 3.42 0.85 7.74
N ILE A 86 3.39 1.68 8.78
CA ILE A 86 2.40 1.58 9.86
C ILE A 86 1.27 2.56 9.56
N MET A 87 0.04 2.10 9.71
CA MET A 87 -1.14 2.95 9.78
C MET A 87 -1.79 2.80 11.16
N ILE A 88 -2.09 3.92 11.80
CA ILE A 88 -2.88 3.98 13.02
C ILE A 88 -4.18 4.73 12.69
N SER A 89 -5.33 4.22 13.13
CA SER A 89 -6.63 4.87 12.94
C SER A 89 -7.48 4.78 14.20
N GLY A 90 -8.19 5.86 14.52
CA GLY A 90 -8.98 6.02 15.76
C GLY A 90 -9.41 7.48 15.91
N THR A 91 -9.80 7.89 17.12
CA THR A 91 -9.88 9.32 17.46
C THR A 91 -8.48 9.95 17.51
N ILE A 92 -8.39 11.28 17.57
CA ILE A 92 -7.09 11.97 17.66
C ILE A 92 -6.30 11.47 18.88
N ASP A 93 -6.93 11.40 20.05
CA ASP A 93 -6.28 10.97 21.29
C ASP A 93 -5.82 9.51 21.23
N GLU A 94 -6.65 8.62 20.67
CA GLU A 94 -6.28 7.22 20.47
C GLU A 94 -5.07 7.09 19.53
N VAL A 95 -5.06 7.85 18.43
CA VAL A 95 -3.96 7.85 17.46
C VAL A 95 -2.68 8.38 18.08
N LEU A 96 -2.74 9.50 18.81
CA LEU A 96 -1.58 10.08 19.50
C LEU A 96 -1.05 9.12 20.57
N LYS A 97 -1.94 8.45 21.32
CA LYS A 97 -1.51 7.49 22.34
C LYS A 97 -0.80 6.28 21.73
N ALA A 98 -1.33 5.74 20.64
CA ALA A 98 -0.69 4.66 19.91
C ALA A 98 0.67 5.08 19.33
N MET A 99 0.78 6.31 18.83
CA MET A 99 2.02 6.86 18.29
C MET A 99 3.10 6.97 19.38
N GLU A 100 2.75 7.50 20.55
CA GLU A 100 3.64 7.59 21.72
C GLU A 100 4.18 6.21 22.12
N LEU A 101 3.29 5.21 22.26
CA LEU A 101 3.68 3.83 22.62
C LEU A 101 4.66 3.22 21.61
N ILE A 102 4.41 3.42 20.31
CA ILE A 102 5.29 2.90 19.26
C ILE A 102 6.63 3.62 19.27
N LEU A 103 6.65 4.96 19.28
CA LEU A 103 7.90 5.71 19.24
C LEU A 103 8.76 5.48 20.48
N ALA A 104 8.15 5.42 21.67
CA ALA A 104 8.87 5.09 22.91
C ALA A 104 9.50 3.68 22.85
N LYS A 105 8.78 2.71 22.28
CA LYS A 105 9.31 1.35 22.08
C LYS A 105 10.49 1.34 21.11
N LEU A 106 10.39 2.06 20.00
CA LEU A 106 11.46 2.17 19.00
C LEU A 106 12.70 2.89 19.58
N LEU A 107 12.49 3.95 20.35
CA LEU A 107 13.55 4.68 21.03
C LEU A 107 14.31 3.78 22.00
N ASN A 108 13.59 3.03 22.83
CA ASN A 108 14.19 2.12 23.80
C ASN A 108 15.03 1.02 23.14
N GLU A 109 14.73 0.61 21.90
CA GLU A 109 15.54 -0.36 21.17
C GLU A 109 16.82 0.22 20.57
N LEU A 110 16.87 1.54 20.35
CA LEU A 110 18.06 2.24 19.89
C LEU A 110 19.01 2.55 21.07
N ASN A 111 18.48 2.81 22.26
CA ASN A 111 19.26 3.20 23.45
C ASN A 111 19.90 2.04 24.21
N ILE A 112 19.74 0.79 23.76
CA ILE A 112 20.35 -0.36 24.45
C ILE A 112 21.90 -0.33 24.35
N GLU A 113 22.46 0.54 23.49
CA GLU A 113 23.89 0.54 23.15
C GLU A 113 24.72 1.74 23.69
N GLU A 114 24.13 2.83 24.21
CA GLU A 114 24.91 4.02 24.63
C GLU A 114 24.42 4.65 25.94
N ASN A 115 25.37 4.95 26.83
CA ASN A 115 25.18 5.47 28.19
C ASN A 115 25.54 6.96 28.23
N ASP A 116 24.88 7.77 27.40
CA ASP A 116 25.13 9.21 27.29
C ASP A 116 24.00 10.02 27.94
N ASP A 117 24.37 11.08 28.67
CA ASP A 117 23.48 11.97 29.44
C ASP A 117 22.62 12.90 28.55
N VAL A 118 22.58 12.62 27.24
CA VAL A 118 21.91 13.42 26.20
C VAL A 118 20.64 12.71 25.77
N GLU A 119 19.51 13.42 25.82
CA GLU A 119 18.24 12.87 25.39
C GLU A 119 18.28 12.47 23.89
N PRO A 120 17.96 11.22 23.56
CA PRO A 120 18.18 10.69 22.22
C PRO A 120 17.24 11.34 21.22
N ARG A 121 17.84 11.90 20.16
CA ARG A 121 17.11 12.52 19.05
C ARG A 121 16.96 11.53 17.92
N THR A 122 15.72 11.26 17.51
CA THR A 122 15.42 10.30 16.46
C THR A 122 14.79 11.00 15.25
N LYS A 123 14.42 10.19 14.25
CA LYS A 123 13.78 10.63 13.01
C LYS A 123 12.56 9.80 12.70
N VAL A 124 11.43 10.47 12.47
CA VAL A 124 10.16 9.85 12.03
C VAL A 124 9.79 10.39 10.66
N ARG A 125 9.26 9.54 9.77
CA ARG A 125 8.81 9.94 8.44
C ARG A 125 7.33 9.61 8.25
N LEU A 126 6.48 10.61 8.38
CA LEU A 126 5.05 10.49 8.13
C LEU A 126 4.79 10.46 6.62
N ILE A 127 3.76 9.70 6.22
CA ILE A 127 3.28 9.64 4.84
C ILE A 127 1.99 10.46 4.76
N VAL A 128 2.03 11.54 3.96
CA VAL A 128 0.92 12.47 3.83
C VAL A 128 0.54 12.63 2.36
N PRO A 129 -0.75 12.56 1.99
CA PRO A 129 -1.19 12.85 0.63
C PRO A 129 -0.72 14.22 0.18
N ASN A 130 -0.24 14.32 -1.06
CA ASN A 130 0.24 15.56 -1.65
C ASN A 130 -0.83 16.66 -1.61
N SER A 131 -2.10 16.29 -1.83
CA SER A 131 -3.26 17.19 -1.72
C SER A 131 -3.38 17.85 -0.34
N SER A 132 -2.99 17.14 0.72
CA SER A 132 -3.08 17.62 2.10
C SER A 132 -1.79 18.29 2.60
N CYS A 133 -0.67 18.17 1.89
CA CYS A 133 0.56 18.87 2.27
C CYS A 133 0.43 20.40 2.20
N GLY A 134 -0.47 20.92 1.36
CA GLY A 134 -0.71 22.36 1.25
C GLY A 134 -1.18 22.99 2.57
N SER A 135 -2.03 22.29 3.34
CA SER A 135 -2.53 22.79 4.64
C SER A 135 -1.47 22.77 5.73
N ILE A 136 -0.55 21.79 5.70
CA ILE A 136 0.61 21.73 6.60
C ILE A 136 1.59 22.87 6.29
N ILE A 137 1.86 23.14 5.01
CA ILE A 137 2.79 24.20 4.61
C ILE A 137 2.20 25.58 4.93
N GLY A 138 0.94 25.80 4.55
CA GLY A 138 0.28 27.10 4.68
C GLY A 138 0.80 28.15 3.68
N LYS A 139 0.08 29.28 3.58
CA LYS A 139 0.44 30.39 2.68
C LYS A 139 1.83 30.93 3.04
N GLY A 140 2.76 30.92 2.08
CA GLY A 140 4.15 31.38 2.31
C GLY A 140 4.95 30.53 3.32
N GLY A 141 4.50 29.31 3.62
CA GLY A 141 5.12 28.46 4.63
C GLY A 141 4.81 28.87 6.08
N ALA A 142 3.80 29.73 6.31
CA ALA A 142 3.52 30.25 7.64
C ALA A 142 3.13 29.16 8.66
N THR A 143 2.31 28.19 8.24
CA THR A 143 1.82 27.12 9.12
C THR A 143 2.95 26.18 9.53
N ILE A 144 3.75 25.67 8.58
CA ILE A 144 4.89 24.81 8.91
C ILE A 144 5.93 25.52 9.77
N LYS A 145 6.11 26.84 9.60
CA LYS A 145 7.00 27.64 10.47
C LYS A 145 6.49 27.69 11.91
N SER A 146 5.19 27.93 12.12
CA SER A 146 4.60 27.86 13.47
C SER A 146 4.73 26.45 14.05
N PHE A 147 4.50 25.39 13.27
CA PHE A 147 4.68 24.03 13.78
C PHE A 147 6.11 23.76 14.24
N ILE A 148 7.11 24.25 13.51
CA ILE A 148 8.53 24.14 13.90
C ILE A 148 8.79 24.91 15.20
N GLU A 149 8.24 26.13 15.31
CA GLU A 149 8.38 26.98 16.50
C GLU A 149 7.70 26.37 17.74
N ASP A 150 6.47 25.89 17.62
CA ASP A 150 5.69 25.39 18.76
C ASP A 150 6.18 24.01 19.24
N SER A 151 6.60 23.15 18.29
CA SER A 151 7.09 21.80 18.62
C SER A 151 8.57 21.75 18.99
N GLN A 152 9.36 22.74 18.57
CA GLN A 152 10.83 22.71 18.59
C GLN A 152 11.46 21.55 17.77
N ALA A 153 10.64 20.80 17.01
CA ALA A 153 11.11 19.74 16.13
C ALA A 153 11.59 20.28 14.79
N GLY A 154 12.55 19.59 14.18
CA GLY A 154 12.87 19.78 12.77
C GLY A 154 11.80 19.15 11.88
N ILE A 155 11.09 19.95 11.08
CA ILE A 155 10.03 19.49 10.16
C ILE A 155 10.46 19.76 8.72
N LYS A 156 10.51 18.72 7.88
CA LYS A 156 10.83 18.83 6.44
C LYS A 156 9.87 18.02 5.60
N ILE A 157 9.27 18.64 4.59
CA ILE A 157 8.42 17.94 3.63
C ILE A 157 9.24 17.65 2.38
N SER A 158 9.29 16.39 1.95
CA SER A 158 9.96 15.98 0.71
C SER A 158 9.39 16.74 -0.49
N PRO A 159 10.16 17.00 -1.56
CA PRO A 159 9.56 17.41 -2.82
C PRO A 159 8.55 16.36 -3.29
N GLN A 160 7.64 16.76 -4.19
CA GLN A 160 6.78 15.79 -4.85
C GLN A 160 7.67 14.92 -5.75
N ASP A 161 7.68 13.61 -5.48
CA ASP A 161 8.47 12.66 -6.25
C ASP A 161 7.64 12.17 -7.43
N ASN A 162 7.98 12.67 -8.62
CA ASN A 162 7.33 12.28 -9.87
C ASN A 162 7.94 11.02 -10.49
N ASN A 163 8.94 10.40 -9.85
CA ASN A 163 9.58 9.19 -10.35
C ASN A 163 8.75 7.93 -10.09
N PHE A 164 7.79 7.99 -9.16
CA PHE A 164 6.89 6.87 -8.83
C PHE A 164 5.47 7.15 -9.33
N TYR A 165 5.13 6.60 -10.48
CA TYR A 165 3.79 6.73 -11.04
C TYR A 165 2.73 6.16 -10.08
N GLY A 166 1.73 6.99 -9.75
CA GLY A 166 0.66 6.64 -8.80
C GLY A 166 0.99 6.91 -7.33
N LEU A 167 2.23 7.29 -7.00
CA LEU A 167 2.57 7.82 -5.67
C LEU A 167 2.07 9.26 -5.58
N ASN A 168 0.94 9.45 -4.91
CA ASN A 168 0.40 10.78 -4.62
C ASN A 168 0.72 11.23 -3.19
N ASP A 169 1.67 10.59 -2.52
CA ASP A 169 2.05 10.89 -1.14
C ASP A 169 3.44 11.52 -1.07
N ARG A 170 3.67 12.33 -0.04
CA ARG A 170 4.94 12.98 0.30
C ARG A 170 5.35 12.57 1.70
N LEU A 171 6.64 12.63 1.96
CA LEU A 171 7.20 12.32 3.28
C LEU A 171 7.35 13.61 4.09
N VAL A 172 6.70 13.65 5.25
CA VAL A 172 6.96 14.68 6.28
C VAL A 172 7.93 14.07 7.29
N THR A 173 9.17 14.54 7.24
CA THR A 173 10.25 14.11 8.13
C THR A 173 10.26 14.98 9.37
N LEU A 174 10.17 14.34 10.53
CA LEU A 174 10.30 14.93 11.86
C LEU A 174 11.62 14.48 12.47
N THR A 175 12.36 15.40 13.08
CA THR A 175 13.60 15.11 13.83
C THR A 175 13.59 15.87 15.15
N GLY A 176 13.92 15.20 16.25
CA GLY A 176 13.85 15.77 17.58
C GLY A 176 13.81 14.71 18.68
N THR A 177 13.63 15.13 19.92
CA THR A 177 13.31 14.23 21.04
C THR A 177 11.89 13.64 20.88
N LEU A 178 11.53 12.66 21.72
CA LEU A 178 10.19 12.07 21.67
C LEU A 178 9.11 13.14 21.88
N ASP A 179 9.28 14.04 22.84
CA ASP A 179 8.33 15.10 23.16
C ASP A 179 8.21 16.14 22.04
N GLU A 180 9.34 16.56 21.46
CA GLU A 180 9.37 17.46 20.31
C GLU A 180 8.59 16.85 19.12
N GLN A 181 8.82 15.57 18.84
CA GLN A 181 8.14 14.86 17.76
C GLN A 181 6.65 14.69 18.05
N MET A 182 6.25 14.32 19.26
CA MET A 182 4.84 14.15 19.62
C MET A 182 4.06 15.45 19.51
N ARG A 183 4.64 16.59 19.93
CA ARG A 183 4.04 17.91 19.69
C ARG A 183 3.89 18.23 18.21
N ALA A 184 4.91 17.96 17.39
CA ALA A 184 4.82 18.16 15.94
C ALA A 184 3.73 17.28 15.30
N ILE A 185 3.62 16.03 15.74
CA ILE A 185 2.62 15.07 15.24
C ILE A 185 1.21 15.53 15.58
N ASP A 186 0.97 16.00 16.80
CA ASP A 186 -0.33 16.55 17.21
C ASP A 186 -0.75 17.74 16.35
N LEU A 187 0.13 18.74 16.18
CA LEU A 187 -0.14 19.91 15.34
C LEU A 187 -0.45 19.52 13.89
N ILE A 188 0.32 18.59 13.32
CA ILE A 188 0.11 18.09 11.96
C ILE A 188 -1.20 17.31 11.86
N LEU A 189 -1.47 16.39 12.78
CA LEU A 189 -2.65 15.53 12.76
C LEU A 189 -3.93 16.35 12.95
N SER A 190 -3.92 17.28 13.89
CA SER A 190 -4.99 18.25 14.10
C SER A 190 -5.30 18.99 12.80
N LYS A 191 -4.27 19.50 12.11
CA LYS A 191 -4.44 20.20 10.82
C LYS A 191 -4.95 19.31 9.70
N LEU A 192 -4.48 18.06 9.63
CA LEU A 192 -4.92 17.09 8.64
C LEU A 192 -6.38 16.65 8.87
N SER A 193 -6.80 16.55 10.14
CA SER A 193 -8.19 16.18 10.49
C SER A 193 -9.23 17.23 10.08
N GLU A 194 -8.79 18.47 9.85
CA GLU A 194 -9.62 19.56 9.31
C GLU A 194 -9.80 19.47 7.79
N ASP A 195 -8.96 18.73 7.07
CA ASP A 195 -9.02 18.58 5.61
C ASP A 195 -9.98 17.44 5.21
N PRO A 196 -11.13 17.74 4.59
CA PRO A 196 -12.07 16.70 4.17
C PRO A 196 -11.49 15.70 3.16
N HIS A 197 -10.50 16.12 2.37
CA HIS A 197 -9.86 15.27 1.37
C HIS A 197 -8.88 14.28 2.02
N TYR A 198 -8.36 14.60 3.20
CA TYR A 198 -7.47 13.69 3.94
C TYR A 198 -8.21 12.42 4.37
N LEU A 199 -9.42 12.58 4.94
CA LEU A 199 -10.21 11.46 5.45
C LEU A 199 -10.67 10.48 4.35
N GLN A 200 -10.82 10.95 3.10
CA GLN A 200 -11.20 10.08 1.98
C GLN A 200 -10.15 8.99 1.68
N ALA A 201 -8.88 9.24 1.99
CA ALA A 201 -7.79 8.31 1.76
C ALA A 201 -7.67 7.21 2.85
N MET A 202 -8.50 7.24 3.90
CA MET A 202 -8.53 6.22 4.96
C MET A 202 -8.84 4.82 4.46
N HIS A 203 -9.64 4.68 3.40
CA HIS A 203 -10.15 3.39 2.95
C HIS A 203 -9.15 2.59 2.09
N ALA A 204 -8.00 3.16 1.74
CA ALA A 204 -6.96 2.50 0.93
C ALA A 204 -5.56 2.65 1.60
N PRO A 205 -5.33 1.99 2.75
CA PRO A 205 -4.19 2.24 3.62
C PRO A 205 -2.82 1.90 3.00
N PHE A 206 -2.81 0.95 2.05
CA PHE A 206 -1.62 0.45 1.37
C PHE A 206 -1.84 0.37 -0.15
N SER A 207 -2.19 1.50 -0.76
CA SER A 207 -2.48 1.62 -2.20
C SER A 207 -1.30 1.26 -3.11
N TYR A 208 -0.07 1.18 -2.58
CA TYR A 208 1.11 0.70 -3.30
C TYR A 208 1.14 -0.83 -3.49
N ALA A 209 0.30 -1.57 -2.76
CA ALA A 209 0.21 -3.02 -2.92
C ALA A 209 -0.47 -3.42 -4.23
N ALA A 210 -1.37 -2.59 -4.78
CA ALA A 210 -2.10 -2.93 -6.01
C ALA A 210 -1.19 -3.02 -7.25
N THR A 211 -0.06 -2.32 -7.25
CA THR A 211 0.99 -2.48 -8.27
C THR A 211 1.86 -3.72 -8.05
N TYR A 212 1.97 -4.20 -6.81
CA TYR A 212 2.70 -5.44 -6.45
C TYR A 212 1.85 -6.71 -6.54
N ASN A 213 0.52 -6.61 -6.38
CA ASN A 213 -0.35 -7.76 -6.14
C ASN A 213 -1.33 -8.06 -7.28
N SER A 214 -1.20 -7.40 -8.45
CA SER A 214 -1.96 -7.78 -9.66
C SER A 214 -1.48 -9.11 -10.29
N MET A 215 -0.74 -9.93 -9.55
CA MET A 215 -0.16 -11.19 -10.02
C MET A 215 -0.53 -12.38 -9.13
N SER A 216 -1.77 -12.44 -8.60
CA SER A 216 -2.35 -13.67 -8.04
C SER A 216 -3.88 -13.64 -8.04
N TYR A 217 -4.45 -14.37 -9.02
CA TYR A 217 -5.80 -14.95 -9.19
C TYR A 217 -7.05 -14.28 -8.55
N PRO A 218 -8.12 -14.05 -9.34
CA PRO A 218 -9.46 -13.85 -8.77
C PRO A 218 -10.01 -15.16 -8.18
N PRO A 219 -10.86 -15.11 -7.13
CA PRO A 219 -11.66 -16.25 -6.72
C PRO A 219 -12.69 -16.57 -7.81
N ASN A 220 -12.79 -17.84 -8.18
CA ASN A 220 -13.82 -18.38 -9.06
C ASN A 220 -15.23 -17.91 -8.63
N GLY A 221 -16.00 -17.33 -9.56
CA GLY A 221 -17.43 -17.10 -9.35
C GLY A 221 -18.11 -16.24 -10.41
N ALA A 222 -18.80 -16.92 -11.34
CA ALA A 222 -19.88 -16.44 -12.22
C ALA A 222 -19.52 -15.47 -13.37
N GLY A 223 -19.77 -15.96 -14.59
CA GLY A 223 -19.52 -15.25 -15.84
C GLY A 223 -20.42 -14.04 -16.07
N GLY A 224 -19.81 -13.00 -16.63
CA GLY A 224 -20.48 -11.91 -17.32
C GLY A 224 -19.75 -11.65 -18.63
N LYS A 225 -20.44 -11.88 -19.75
CA LYS A 225 -19.96 -11.52 -21.09
C LYS A 225 -19.86 -9.99 -21.15
N PHE A 226 -18.66 -9.44 -21.32
CA PHE A 226 -18.49 -8.05 -21.70
C PHE A 226 -18.09 -7.96 -23.16
N GLN A 227 -19.01 -7.41 -23.94
CA GLN A 227 -18.87 -7.06 -25.33
C GLN A 227 -18.04 -5.76 -25.43
N ASN A 228 -17.06 -5.76 -26.34
CA ASN A 228 -16.21 -4.64 -26.71
C ASN A 228 -17.01 -3.37 -27.06
N HIS A 229 -16.55 -2.22 -26.60
CA HIS A 229 -16.14 -1.08 -27.44
C HIS A 229 -15.89 0.18 -26.60
N LYS A 230 -14.62 0.54 -26.42
CA LYS A 230 -14.13 1.91 -26.64
C LYS A 230 -12.62 1.86 -26.67
N GLU A 231 -12.07 2.23 -27.82
CA GLU A 231 -10.65 2.43 -28.05
C GLU A 231 -10.14 3.53 -27.11
N ASP A 232 -9.58 3.15 -25.98
CA ASP A 232 -8.64 4.02 -25.29
C ASP A 232 -7.41 4.11 -26.19
N ARG A 233 -7.09 5.33 -26.66
CA ARG A 233 -5.77 5.70 -27.18
C ARG A 233 -4.71 5.59 -26.08
N SER A 234 -4.57 4.41 -25.48
CA SER A 234 -3.43 4.07 -24.64
C SER A 234 -2.28 3.81 -25.60
N ASN A 235 -1.25 4.65 -25.56
CA ASN A 235 0.01 4.38 -26.24
C ASN A 235 0.57 3.08 -25.64
N SER A 236 0.29 1.96 -26.31
CA SER A 236 0.64 0.61 -25.88
C SER A 236 1.23 -0.15 -27.07
N VAL A 237 2.39 -0.76 -26.86
CA VAL A 237 3.12 -1.55 -27.87
C VAL A 237 3.29 -2.95 -27.31
N THR A 238 3.08 -3.98 -28.13
CA THR A 238 3.36 -5.36 -27.75
C THR A 238 4.50 -5.90 -28.60
N ILE A 239 5.54 -6.41 -27.95
CA ILE A 239 6.70 -7.02 -28.58
C ILE A 239 6.78 -8.51 -28.21
N GLY A 240 7.43 -9.30 -29.07
CA GLY A 240 7.73 -10.70 -28.83
C GLY A 240 9.09 -10.90 -28.18
N VAL A 241 9.15 -11.73 -27.16
CA VAL A 241 10.43 -12.22 -26.60
C VAL A 241 10.37 -13.73 -26.55
N ALA A 242 11.36 -14.41 -27.14
CA ALA A 242 11.47 -15.86 -27.11
C ALA A 242 11.35 -16.39 -25.67
N ASP A 243 10.56 -17.45 -25.45
CA ASP A 243 10.30 -17.96 -24.10
C ASP A 243 11.58 -18.35 -23.34
N GLY A 244 12.59 -18.86 -24.05
CA GLY A 244 13.91 -19.15 -23.46
C GLY A 244 14.65 -17.91 -22.92
N HIS A 245 14.34 -16.72 -23.43
CA HIS A 245 14.98 -15.45 -23.04
C HIS A 245 14.12 -14.60 -22.10
N ILE A 246 12.85 -14.97 -21.87
CA ILE A 246 11.94 -14.18 -21.01
C ILE A 246 12.45 -14.08 -19.57
N GLY A 247 13.20 -15.09 -19.10
CA GLY A 247 13.83 -15.10 -17.78
C GLY A 247 14.85 -13.97 -17.59
N LEU A 248 15.48 -13.49 -18.67
CA LEU A 248 16.44 -12.37 -18.64
C LEU A 248 15.73 -11.03 -18.50
N VAL A 249 14.57 -10.90 -19.14
CA VAL A 249 13.70 -9.72 -19.03
C VAL A 249 13.05 -9.67 -17.65
N LEU A 250 12.59 -10.80 -17.12
CA LEU A 250 12.01 -10.91 -15.78
C LEU A 250 13.05 -10.73 -14.66
N GLY A 251 14.18 -11.46 -14.73
CA GLY A 251 15.19 -11.53 -13.67
C GLY A 251 14.72 -12.36 -12.46
N ARG A 252 15.68 -12.78 -11.61
CA ARG A 252 15.36 -13.52 -10.37
C ARG A 252 14.46 -12.66 -9.46
N GLY A 253 13.27 -13.17 -9.16
CA GLY A 253 12.25 -12.47 -8.36
C GLY A 253 11.63 -11.25 -9.05
N GLY A 254 11.71 -11.15 -10.38
CA GLY A 254 11.16 -10.00 -11.12
C GLY A 254 12.04 -8.74 -11.11
N ARG A 255 13.27 -8.80 -10.58
CA ARG A 255 14.13 -7.62 -10.42
C ARG A 255 14.43 -6.89 -11.73
N ASN A 256 14.66 -7.62 -12.82
CA ASN A 256 14.99 -6.98 -14.10
C ASN A 256 13.77 -6.29 -14.72
N ILE A 257 12.59 -6.92 -14.67
CA ILE A 257 11.37 -6.30 -15.21
C ILE A 257 10.96 -5.08 -14.38
N MET A 258 11.18 -5.13 -13.06
CA MET A 258 10.99 -4.01 -12.16
C MET A 258 11.93 -2.85 -12.50
N GLU A 259 13.22 -3.14 -12.68
CA GLU A 259 14.22 -2.13 -13.07
C GLU A 259 13.89 -1.50 -14.43
N ILE A 260 13.53 -2.30 -15.44
CA ILE A 260 13.14 -1.80 -16.76
C ILE A 260 11.90 -0.90 -16.64
N SER A 261 10.88 -1.35 -15.91
CA SER A 261 9.66 -0.55 -15.70
C SER A 261 9.97 0.76 -14.97
N GLN A 262 10.84 0.72 -13.95
CA GLN A 262 11.27 1.88 -13.17
C GLN A 262 12.08 2.88 -14.00
N LEU A 263 13.11 2.42 -14.74
CA LEU A 263 14.00 3.31 -15.50
C LEU A 263 13.35 3.87 -16.77
N SER A 264 12.45 3.11 -17.39
CA SER A 264 11.72 3.55 -18.59
C SER A 264 10.49 4.40 -18.27
N GLY A 265 9.93 4.27 -17.06
CA GLY A 265 8.62 4.86 -16.72
C GLY A 265 7.46 4.24 -17.50
N ALA A 266 7.65 3.08 -18.13
CA ALA A 266 6.60 2.34 -18.82
C ALA A 266 6.03 1.24 -17.92
N ARG A 267 4.73 0.97 -18.08
CA ARG A 267 4.09 -0.22 -17.51
C ARG A 267 4.34 -1.40 -18.43
N ILE A 268 4.92 -2.48 -17.90
CA ILE A 268 5.29 -3.66 -18.69
C ILE A 268 4.53 -4.87 -18.17
N LYS A 269 3.79 -5.54 -19.05
CA LYS A 269 3.05 -6.78 -18.77
C LYS A 269 3.61 -7.89 -19.65
N ILE A 270 3.89 -9.04 -19.06
CA ILE A 270 4.32 -10.24 -19.79
C ILE A 270 3.14 -11.23 -19.79
N SER A 271 2.87 -11.88 -20.91
CA SER A 271 1.87 -12.97 -20.99
C SER A 271 2.22 -14.13 -20.06
N ASP A 272 1.26 -14.98 -19.73
CA ASP A 272 1.50 -16.16 -18.92
C ASP A 272 2.36 -17.21 -19.65
N ARG A 273 2.93 -18.15 -18.90
CA ARG A 273 3.68 -19.27 -19.52
C ARG A 273 2.74 -20.08 -20.42
N GLY A 274 3.14 -20.28 -21.67
CA GLY A 274 2.31 -20.95 -22.67
C GLY A 274 1.36 -20.03 -23.44
N ASP A 275 1.22 -18.75 -23.05
CA ASP A 275 0.49 -17.76 -23.84
C ASP A 275 1.47 -17.01 -24.77
N PHE A 276 1.56 -17.49 -26.01
CA PHE A 276 2.47 -16.99 -27.03
C PHE A 276 1.76 -16.10 -28.07
N MET A 277 2.55 -15.30 -28.80
CA MET A 277 2.05 -14.63 -30.00
C MET A 277 1.57 -15.65 -31.03
N SER A 278 0.49 -15.31 -31.74
CA SER A 278 -0.13 -16.20 -32.71
C SER A 278 0.88 -16.60 -33.78
N GLY A 279 1.14 -17.90 -33.89
CA GLY A 279 2.09 -18.46 -34.87
C GLY A 279 3.56 -18.44 -34.44
N THR A 280 3.89 -18.03 -33.21
CA THR A 280 5.26 -18.07 -32.68
C THR A 280 5.32 -18.73 -31.29
N THR A 281 6.53 -18.97 -30.79
CA THR A 281 6.81 -19.39 -29.40
C THR A 281 7.25 -18.20 -28.53
N ASP A 282 6.97 -16.98 -28.97
CA ASP A 282 7.38 -15.78 -28.26
C ASP A 282 6.33 -15.37 -27.25
N ARG A 283 6.80 -15.06 -26.04
CA ARG A 283 5.99 -14.45 -25.00
C ARG A 283 5.67 -13.01 -25.38
N LYS A 284 4.43 -12.61 -25.15
CA LYS A 284 3.96 -11.25 -25.40
C LYS A 284 4.44 -10.35 -24.27
N VAL A 285 5.12 -9.26 -24.62
CA VAL A 285 5.49 -8.21 -23.67
C VAL A 285 4.78 -6.92 -24.09
N THR A 286 3.74 -6.55 -23.35
CA THR A 286 2.93 -5.35 -23.58
C THR A 286 3.49 -4.20 -22.75
N ILE A 287 3.91 -3.14 -23.41
CA ILE A 287 4.52 -1.93 -22.85
C ILE A 287 3.54 -0.78 -23.05
N THR A 288 3.11 -0.14 -21.95
CA THR A 288 2.15 0.96 -21.99
C THR A 288 2.75 2.21 -21.32
N GLY A 289 2.69 3.36 -21.96
CA GLY A 289 3.26 4.60 -21.42
C GLY A 289 3.37 5.73 -22.44
N SER A 290 4.17 6.75 -22.16
CA SER A 290 4.48 7.79 -23.16
C SER A 290 5.33 7.22 -24.30
N GLN A 291 5.34 7.86 -25.48
CA GLN A 291 6.18 7.41 -26.62
C GLN A 291 7.68 7.36 -26.27
N ARG A 292 8.14 8.19 -25.32
CA ARG A 292 9.51 8.16 -24.80
C ARG A 292 9.71 6.96 -23.87
N ALA A 293 8.77 6.72 -22.96
CA ALA A 293 8.82 5.60 -22.02
C ALA A 293 8.79 4.25 -22.73
N ILE A 294 7.91 4.09 -23.74
CA ILE A 294 7.81 2.87 -24.53
C ILE A 294 9.13 2.57 -25.25
N ARG A 295 9.69 3.56 -25.96
CA ARG A 295 10.98 3.39 -26.67
C ARG A 295 12.13 3.04 -25.72
N GLN A 296 12.14 3.66 -24.55
CA GLN A 296 13.16 3.39 -23.53
C GLN A 296 13.03 1.96 -22.96
N ALA A 297 11.81 1.52 -22.64
CA ALA A 297 11.53 0.17 -22.16
C ALA A 297 11.89 -0.88 -23.23
N GLU A 298 11.49 -0.65 -24.47
CA GLU A 298 11.79 -1.50 -25.61
C GLU A 298 13.31 -1.67 -25.80
N SER A 299 14.06 -0.58 -25.78
CA SER A 299 15.53 -0.61 -25.89
C SER A 299 16.18 -1.40 -24.75
N MET A 300 15.74 -1.22 -23.50
CA MET A 300 16.27 -1.96 -22.35
C MET A 300 15.94 -3.45 -22.41
N ILE A 301 14.73 -3.82 -22.87
CA ILE A 301 14.32 -5.22 -23.06
C ILE A 301 15.20 -5.86 -24.14
N MET A 302 15.34 -5.21 -25.30
CA MET A 302 16.17 -5.70 -26.40
C MET A 302 17.62 -5.85 -25.97
N GLN A 303 18.17 -4.91 -25.19
CA GLN A 303 19.53 -4.98 -24.66
C GLN A 303 19.71 -6.17 -23.70
N LYS A 304 18.75 -6.43 -22.79
CA LYS A 304 18.83 -7.59 -21.88
C LYS A 304 18.73 -8.93 -22.62
N VAL A 305 17.98 -8.97 -23.73
CA VAL A 305 17.87 -10.18 -24.58
C VAL A 305 19.14 -10.36 -25.42
N ALA A 306 19.67 -9.29 -26.02
CA ALA A 306 20.85 -9.33 -26.88
C ALA A 306 22.15 -9.69 -26.11
N TYR A 307 22.31 -9.18 -24.89
CA TYR A 307 23.50 -9.44 -24.06
C TYR A 307 23.68 -10.93 -23.68
N ALA A 308 22.62 -11.74 -23.77
CA ALA A 308 22.68 -13.16 -23.45
C ALA A 308 22.98 -14.05 -24.66
N THR A 309 22.66 -13.60 -25.87
CA THR A 309 22.98 -14.34 -27.11
C THR A 309 24.48 -14.42 -27.37
N ASP A 310 25.27 -13.41 -26.96
CA ASP A 310 26.73 -13.42 -27.12
C ASP A 310 27.46 -14.33 -26.11
N ARG A 311 26.85 -14.66 -24.97
CA ARG A 311 27.48 -15.51 -23.93
C ARG A 311 27.27 -17.01 -24.11
N VAL A 312 26.49 -17.42 -25.11
CA VAL A 312 26.24 -18.83 -25.44
C VAL A 312 27.13 -19.28 -26.62
N MET A 313 27.83 -18.34 -27.26
CA MET A 313 28.72 -18.58 -28.40
C MET A 313 30.22 -18.61 -28.04
N ASP A 314 30.57 -18.35 -26.78
CA ASP A 314 31.93 -18.46 -26.21
C ASP A 314 32.06 -19.67 -25.27
#